data_AF-A0A8K0P8P5-F1
#
_entry.id   AF-A0A8K0P8P5-F1
#
_cell.length_a   1.000
_cell.length_b   1.000
_cell.length_c   1.000
_cell.angle_alpha   90.00
_cell.angle_beta   90.00
_cell.angle_gamma   90.00
#
_symmetry.space_group_name_H-M   'P 1'
#
loop_
_entity.id
_entity.type
_entity.pdbx_description
1 polymer ?
#
loop_
_entity_poly.entity_id
_entity_poly.type
_entity_poly.pdbx_seq_one_letter_code
_entity_poly.pdbx_strand_id
1 'polypeptide(L)'
;MQAFDFIRKFRLDLLETQYPGVTRVRGSNRMQTAYRLERDANLVLPTQDIFPLGLPEQFSFICTFRTRKLPKSPWHIIRISDVRDRAQFLITLNPRKEAIEFSLPAADGRMQTLVFKKAPVFDKGWHKIHFGVFRDRVVLYVDCEETTTEPLESRSPIDVNGQIAISKMAGTRTSV
;
A
#
# COMPACT_ATOMS: atom_id res chain seq x y z
N MET A 1 20.21 -2.69 5.89
CA MET A 1 18.84 -2.80 5.33
C MET A 1 18.50 -1.47 4.68
N GLN A 2 17.96 -1.47 3.47
CA GLN A 2 17.53 -0.25 2.78
C GLN A 2 16.08 0.05 3.14
N ALA A 3 15.76 1.31 3.44
CA ALA A 3 14.40 1.77 3.72
C ALA A 3 13.96 2.78 2.65
N PHE A 4 12.70 2.69 2.23
CA PHE A 4 12.11 3.60 1.25
C PHE A 4 10.94 4.34 1.87
N ASP A 5 11.04 5.67 1.92
CA ASP A 5 9.96 6.55 2.35
C ASP A 5 9.19 7.04 1.12
N PHE A 6 7.96 6.56 0.96
CA PHE A 6 7.11 6.96 -0.16
C PHE A 6 6.71 8.44 -0.12
N ILE A 7 6.53 9.05 1.05
CA ILE A 7 6.24 10.49 1.15
C ILE A 7 7.36 11.29 0.49
N ARG A 8 8.61 10.92 0.79
CA ARG A 8 9.80 11.55 0.22
C ARG A 8 10.02 11.19 -1.25
N LYS A 9 9.75 9.94 -1.66
CA LYS A 9 9.84 9.52 -3.07
C LYS A 9 8.87 10.30 -3.97
N PHE A 10 7.67 10.59 -3.46
CA PHE A 10 6.69 11.47 -4.12
C PHE A 10 6.95 12.97 -3.88
N ARG A 11 7.99 13.34 -3.13
CA ARG A 11 8.37 14.71 -2.78
C ARG A 11 7.26 15.51 -2.10
N LEU A 12 6.38 14.83 -1.35
CA LEU A 12 5.26 15.49 -0.67
C LEU A 12 5.72 16.36 0.51
N ASP A 13 6.91 16.09 1.04
CA ASP A 13 7.56 16.80 2.13
C ASP A 13 8.27 18.10 1.73
N LEU A 14 8.43 18.36 0.42
CA LEU A 14 9.05 19.59 -0.08
C LEU A 14 8.04 20.74 -0.08
N LEU A 15 8.31 21.79 0.72
CA LEU A 15 7.42 22.94 0.88
C LEU A 15 7.12 23.70 -0.42
N GLU A 16 8.06 23.68 -1.36
CA GLU A 16 7.95 24.35 -2.66
C GLU A 16 7.15 23.53 -3.69
N THR A 17 6.93 22.24 -3.42
CA THR A 17 6.23 21.35 -4.35
C THR A 17 4.73 21.37 -4.07
N GLN A 18 3.97 21.92 -5.00
CA GLN A 18 2.52 21.70 -5.03
C GLN A 18 2.22 20.47 -5.87
N TYR A 19 1.69 19.43 -5.23
CA TYR A 19 1.24 18.23 -5.93
C TYR A 19 -0.29 18.31 -6.13
N PRO A 20 -0.79 18.34 -7.38
CA PRO A 20 -2.23 18.44 -7.65
C PRO A 20 -3.03 17.36 -6.91
N GLY A 21 -4.15 17.75 -6.31
CA GLY A 21 -4.99 16.86 -5.50
C GLY A 21 -4.41 16.47 -4.15
N VAL A 22 -3.26 17.01 -3.72
CA VAL A 22 -2.65 16.68 -2.41
C VAL A 22 -2.56 17.91 -1.54
N THR A 23 -3.04 17.81 -0.30
CA THR A 23 -2.97 18.89 0.68
C THR A 23 -2.31 18.44 1.98
N ARG A 24 -1.40 19.26 2.50
CA ARG A 24 -0.76 19.03 3.79
C ARG A 24 -1.74 19.34 4.92
N VAL A 25 -1.88 18.41 5.87
CA VAL A 25 -2.81 18.49 7.00
C VAL A 25 -2.16 18.00 8.30
N ARG A 26 -2.82 18.24 9.44
CA ARG A 26 -2.42 17.62 10.71
C ARG A 26 -2.66 16.11 10.66
N GLY A 27 -1.67 15.35 11.12
CA GLY A 27 -1.68 13.88 11.15
C GLY A 27 -2.37 13.31 12.39
N SER A 28 -1.84 12.18 12.87
CA SER A 28 -2.39 11.43 14.01
C SER A 28 -2.37 12.21 15.33
N ASN A 29 -1.44 13.15 15.48
CA ASN A 29 -1.32 14.04 16.62
C ASN A 29 -0.90 15.46 16.18
N ARG A 30 -0.76 16.38 17.13
CA ARG A 30 -0.43 17.80 16.87
C ARG A 30 0.94 18.02 16.23
N MET A 31 1.89 17.11 16.43
CA MET A 31 3.26 17.20 15.93
C MET A 31 3.46 16.50 14.59
N GLN A 32 2.55 15.61 14.20
CA GLN A 32 2.65 14.87 12.94
C GLN A 32 1.99 15.61 11.77
N THR A 33 2.65 15.56 10.63
CA THR A 33 2.11 15.99 9.33
C THR A 33 1.54 14.77 8.61
N ALA A 34 0.40 14.95 7.95
CA ALA A 34 -0.12 14.00 6.97
C ALA A 34 -0.45 14.69 5.65
N TYR A 35 -0.67 13.88 4.63
CA TYR A 35 -1.00 14.35 3.28
C TYR A 35 -2.37 13.79 2.92
N ARG A 36 -3.35 14.68 2.80
CA ARG A 36 -4.68 14.33 2.35
C ARG A 36 -4.66 14.25 0.83
N LEU A 37 -5.11 13.11 0.33
CA LEU A 37 -5.24 12.82 -1.09
C LEU A 37 -6.70 13.05 -1.46
N GLU A 38 -6.93 13.92 -2.43
CA GLU A 38 -8.22 14.12 -3.07
C GLU A 38 -8.30 13.23 -4.33
N ARG A 39 -9.49 13.13 -4.94
CA ARG A 39 -9.77 12.16 -6.01
C ARG A 39 -8.88 12.32 -7.25
N ASP A 40 -8.49 13.55 -7.54
CA ASP A 40 -7.63 13.95 -8.65
C ASP A 40 -6.13 13.79 -8.35
N ALA A 41 -5.75 13.41 -7.12
CA ALA A 41 -4.37 13.10 -6.78
C ALA A 41 -3.85 11.94 -7.63
N ASN A 42 -2.70 12.12 -8.27
CA ASN A 42 -2.12 11.10 -9.14
C ASN A 42 -0.74 10.60 -8.72
N LEU A 43 -0.63 10.04 -7.51
CA LEU A 43 0.62 9.49 -6.98
C LEU A 43 1.04 8.20 -7.70
N VAL A 44 1.77 8.36 -8.80
CA VAL A 44 2.33 7.26 -9.61
C VAL A 44 3.81 7.52 -9.92
N LEU A 45 4.66 6.50 -9.79
CA LEU A 45 6.08 6.54 -10.12
C LEU A 45 6.50 5.27 -10.87
N PRO A 46 7.54 5.31 -11.72
CA PRO A 46 8.16 4.10 -12.26
C PRO A 46 8.63 3.16 -11.15
N THR A 47 8.37 1.86 -11.28
CA THR A 47 8.77 0.88 -10.25
C THR A 47 10.28 0.86 -10.06
N GLN A 48 11.05 0.95 -11.15
CA GLN A 48 12.51 0.98 -11.13
C GLN A 48 13.13 2.15 -10.31
N ASP A 49 12.41 3.27 -10.13
CA ASP A 49 12.92 4.43 -9.37
C ASP A 49 12.94 4.17 -7.84
N ILE A 50 12.21 3.13 -7.41
CA ILE A 50 12.10 2.72 -6.02
C ILE A 50 12.69 1.31 -5.82
N PHE A 51 12.34 0.36 -6.69
CA PHE A 51 12.75 -1.03 -6.62
C PHE A 51 13.43 -1.48 -7.93
N PRO A 52 14.65 -0.99 -8.24
CA PRO A 52 15.34 -1.32 -9.50
C PRO A 52 15.65 -2.83 -9.64
N LEU A 53 15.73 -3.56 -8.52
CA LEU A 53 15.97 -4.99 -8.47
C LEU A 53 14.72 -5.80 -8.08
N GLY A 54 13.54 -5.17 -8.07
CA GLY A 54 12.29 -5.77 -7.60
C GLY A 54 12.16 -5.81 -6.07
N LEU A 55 11.16 -6.55 -5.59
CA LEU A 55 10.86 -6.66 -4.16
C LEU A 55 11.81 -7.67 -3.47
N PRO A 56 12.54 -7.29 -2.40
CA PRO A 56 13.46 -8.18 -1.68
C PRO A 56 12.74 -9.37 -1.05
N GLU A 57 13.33 -10.58 -1.05
CA GLU A 57 12.71 -11.83 -0.54
C GLU A 57 12.00 -11.66 0.82
N GLN A 58 12.59 -10.87 1.72
CA GLN A 58 12.00 -10.52 2.99
C GLN A 58 12.01 -9.00 3.14
N PHE A 59 10.92 -8.42 3.60
CA PHE A 59 10.79 -6.97 3.78
C PHE A 59 9.69 -6.64 4.79
N SER A 60 9.61 -5.37 5.17
CA SER A 60 8.46 -4.84 5.88
C SER A 60 7.79 -3.71 5.09
N PHE A 61 6.48 -3.62 5.22
CA PHE A 61 5.69 -2.50 4.72
C PHE A 61 4.95 -1.86 5.87
N ILE A 62 5.08 -0.55 6.05
CA ILE A 62 4.42 0.19 7.13
C ILE A 62 3.65 1.36 6.52
N CYS A 63 2.39 1.53 6.91
CA CYS A 63 1.57 2.66 6.50
C CYS A 63 0.70 3.14 7.66
N THR A 64 0.67 4.45 7.89
CA THR A 64 -0.30 5.08 8.79
C THR A 64 -1.26 5.92 7.95
N PHE A 65 -2.54 5.62 8.03
CA PHE A 65 -3.57 6.22 7.20
C PHE A 65 -4.82 6.53 8.01
N ARG A 66 -5.70 7.33 7.41
CA ARG A 66 -7.03 7.64 7.94
C ARG A 66 -8.02 7.78 6.79
N THR A 67 -9.18 7.16 6.95
CA THR A 67 -10.25 7.22 5.95
C THR A 67 -11.37 8.13 6.43
N ARG A 68 -11.47 9.37 5.92
CA ARG A 68 -12.52 10.33 6.37
C ARG A 68 -13.94 9.85 6.03
N LYS A 69 -14.10 9.20 4.87
CA LYS A 69 -15.34 8.61 4.39
C LYS A 69 -15.03 7.22 3.87
N LEU A 70 -15.50 6.20 4.60
CA LEU A 70 -15.30 4.81 4.20
C LEU A 70 -15.94 4.57 2.83
N PRO A 71 -15.16 4.23 1.80
CA PRO A 71 -15.70 3.91 0.49
C PRO A 71 -16.45 2.58 0.56
N LYS A 72 -17.44 2.39 -0.32
CA LYS A 72 -18.16 1.11 -0.44
C LYS A 72 -17.39 0.07 -1.25
N SER A 73 -16.37 0.48 -1.99
CA SER A 73 -15.58 -0.38 -2.87
C SER A 73 -14.17 -0.52 -2.31
N PRO A 74 -13.47 -1.64 -2.60
CA PRO A 74 -12.09 -1.80 -2.19
C PRO A 74 -11.17 -0.74 -2.81
N TRP A 75 -10.06 -0.45 -2.14
CA TRP A 75 -9.00 0.41 -2.67
C TRP A 75 -7.63 -0.15 -2.29
N HIS A 76 -6.63 0.19 -3.10
CA HIS A 76 -5.26 -0.21 -2.91
C HIS A 76 -4.50 0.90 -2.18
N ILE A 77 -3.89 0.59 -1.04
CA ILE A 77 -2.91 1.48 -0.39
C ILE A 77 -1.71 1.65 -1.31
N ILE A 78 -1.22 0.54 -1.85
CA ILE A 78 -0.16 0.48 -2.84
C ILE A 78 -0.52 -0.56 -3.90
N ARG A 79 -0.21 -0.23 -5.15
CA ARG A 79 -0.31 -1.12 -6.30
C ARG A 79 0.96 -1.03 -7.12
N ILE A 80 1.57 -2.17 -7.42
CA ILE A 80 2.63 -2.29 -8.41
C ILE A 80 2.06 -3.05 -9.60
N SER A 81 2.19 -2.51 -10.80
CA SER A 81 1.80 -3.17 -12.05
C SER A 81 2.97 -3.26 -13.02
N ASP A 82 2.86 -4.18 -14.00
CA ASP A 82 3.79 -4.30 -15.12
C ASP A 82 3.51 -3.25 -16.21
N VAL A 83 4.27 -3.29 -17.31
CA VAL A 83 4.10 -2.38 -18.46
C VAL A 83 2.74 -2.50 -19.16
N ARG A 84 2.01 -3.60 -18.95
CA ARG A 84 0.66 -3.85 -19.48
C ARG A 84 -0.42 -3.54 -18.44
N ASP A 85 -0.06 -2.86 -17.36
CA ASP A 85 -0.93 -2.51 -16.22
C ASP A 85 -1.56 -3.72 -15.51
N ARG A 86 -0.93 -4.90 -15.61
CA ARG A 86 -1.31 -6.09 -14.84
C ARG A 86 -0.71 -5.99 -13.45
N ALA A 87 -1.51 -6.22 -12.42
CA ALA A 87 -1.06 -6.11 -11.03
C ALA A 87 -0.05 -7.22 -10.68
N GLN A 88 0.99 -6.82 -9.94
CA GLN A 88 2.07 -7.69 -9.45
C GLN A 88 2.26 -7.57 -7.94
N PHE A 89 1.83 -6.47 -7.32
CA PHE A 89 1.79 -6.35 -5.86
C PHE A 89 0.65 -5.45 -5.45
N LEU A 90 -0.15 -5.87 -4.47
CA LEU A 90 -1.28 -5.09 -3.96
C LEU A 90 -1.35 -5.21 -2.44
N ILE A 91 -1.63 -4.08 -1.79
CA ILE A 91 -2.21 -4.07 -0.45
C ILE A 91 -3.58 -3.41 -0.57
N THR A 92 -4.64 -4.19 -0.40
CA THR A 92 -6.02 -3.77 -0.64
C THR A 92 -6.79 -3.72 0.66
N LEU A 93 -7.48 -2.61 0.90
CA LEU A 93 -8.46 -2.49 1.98
C LEU A 93 -9.86 -2.77 1.41
N ASN A 94 -10.55 -3.75 2.00
CA ASN A 94 -11.87 -4.19 1.55
C ASN A 94 -12.92 -4.02 2.67
N PRO A 95 -13.64 -2.88 2.71
CA PRO A 95 -14.62 -2.60 3.77
C PRO A 95 -15.79 -3.55 3.79
N ARG A 96 -16.20 -4.07 2.64
CA ARG A 96 -17.36 -4.99 2.57
C ARG A 96 -17.08 -6.32 3.26
N LYS A 97 -15.82 -6.76 3.24
CA LYS A 97 -15.36 -7.98 3.89
C LYS A 97 -14.69 -7.72 5.24
N GLU A 98 -14.55 -6.46 5.63
CA GLU A 98 -13.73 -6.02 6.76
C GLU A 98 -12.36 -6.70 6.77
N ALA A 99 -11.69 -6.72 5.60
CA ALA A 99 -10.47 -7.47 5.40
C ALA A 99 -9.39 -6.64 4.69
N ILE A 100 -8.13 -6.89 5.07
CA ILE A 100 -6.96 -6.42 4.34
C ILE A 100 -6.46 -7.58 3.48
N GLU A 101 -6.25 -7.34 2.19
CA GLU A 101 -5.78 -8.34 1.23
C GLU A 101 -4.35 -7.99 0.79
N PHE A 102 -3.45 -8.95 0.86
CA PHE A 102 -2.04 -8.81 0.44
C PHE A 102 -1.80 -9.74 -0.74
N SER A 103 -1.47 -9.19 -1.91
CA SER A 103 -1.34 -9.97 -3.14
C SER A 103 0.02 -9.79 -3.80
N LEU A 104 0.60 -10.88 -4.28
CA LEU A 104 1.86 -10.96 -5.04
C LEU A 104 1.89 -12.22 -5.91
N PRO A 105 2.76 -12.32 -6.93
CA PRO A 105 2.84 -13.52 -7.75
C PRO A 105 3.52 -14.68 -7.02
N ALA A 106 2.93 -15.86 -7.13
CA ALA A 106 3.54 -17.13 -6.73
C ALA A 106 4.58 -17.59 -7.75
N ALA A 107 5.28 -18.68 -7.45
CA ALA A 107 6.32 -19.26 -8.31
C ALA A 107 5.81 -19.70 -9.68
N ASP A 108 4.53 -20.10 -9.78
CA ASP A 108 3.84 -20.46 -11.02
C ASP A 108 3.34 -19.23 -11.82
N GLY A 109 3.58 -18.02 -11.32
CA GLY A 109 3.18 -16.75 -11.94
C GLY A 109 1.74 -16.34 -11.67
N ARG A 110 0.92 -17.15 -10.97
CA ARG A 110 -0.42 -16.72 -10.57
C ARG A 110 -0.33 -15.70 -9.44
N MET A 111 -1.29 -14.77 -9.36
CA MET A 111 -1.42 -13.91 -8.19
C MET A 111 -1.97 -14.73 -7.00
N GLN A 112 -1.16 -14.90 -5.95
CA GLN A 112 -1.62 -15.37 -4.65
C GLN A 112 -2.10 -14.19 -3.81
N THR A 113 -3.17 -14.37 -3.03
CA THR A 113 -3.77 -13.33 -2.19
C THR A 113 -4.00 -13.88 -0.79
N LEU A 114 -3.35 -13.27 0.19
CA LEU A 114 -3.54 -13.53 1.61
C LEU A 114 -4.62 -12.59 2.15
N VAL A 115 -5.56 -13.11 2.94
CA VAL A 115 -6.74 -12.36 3.38
C VAL A 115 -6.79 -12.29 4.90
N PHE A 116 -6.49 -11.13 5.45
CA PHE A 116 -6.51 -10.85 6.89
C PHE A 116 -7.89 -10.30 7.27
N LYS A 117 -8.76 -11.17 7.79
CA LYS A 117 -10.16 -10.84 8.13
C LYS A 117 -10.27 -10.11 9.47
N LYS A 118 -11.39 -9.39 9.66
CA LYS A 118 -11.73 -8.67 10.91
C LYS A 118 -10.67 -7.66 11.33
N ALA A 119 -10.01 -7.01 10.37
CA ALA A 119 -9.03 -5.98 10.67
C ALA A 119 -9.73 -4.71 11.20
N PRO A 120 -9.42 -4.22 12.41
CA PRO A 120 -10.11 -3.09 13.03
C PRO A 120 -9.62 -1.74 12.48
N VAL A 121 -9.66 -1.58 11.15
CA VAL A 121 -9.18 -0.38 10.44
C VAL A 121 -10.25 0.31 9.61
N PHE A 122 -11.45 -0.28 9.57
CA PHE A 122 -12.59 0.19 8.77
C PHE A 122 -13.46 1.16 9.56
N ASP A 123 -12.82 2.10 10.26
CA ASP A 123 -13.48 3.22 10.91
C ASP A 123 -12.96 4.58 10.35
N LYS A 124 -13.27 5.70 11.01
CA LYS A 124 -12.89 7.06 10.57
C LYS A 124 -11.65 7.62 11.28
N GLY A 125 -10.99 6.77 12.06
CA GLY A 125 -9.81 7.02 12.87
C GLY A 125 -8.51 6.87 12.10
N TRP A 126 -7.42 7.14 12.81
CA TRP A 126 -6.07 6.88 12.33
C TRP A 126 -5.69 5.45 12.70
N HIS A 127 -5.18 4.70 11.72
CA HIS A 127 -4.65 3.37 11.95
C HIS A 127 -3.27 3.23 11.34
N LYS A 128 -2.45 2.39 11.94
CA LYS A 128 -1.19 1.92 11.40
C LYS A 128 -1.33 0.44 11.03
N ILE A 129 -0.98 0.12 9.80
CA ILE A 129 -0.76 -1.27 9.38
C ILE A 129 0.72 -1.50 9.17
N HIS A 130 1.17 -2.69 9.54
CA HIS A 130 2.53 -3.14 9.30
C HIS A 130 2.49 -4.60 8.85
N PHE A 131 3.07 -4.89 7.69
CA PHE A 131 3.29 -6.24 7.21
C PHE A 131 4.75 -6.63 7.43
N GLY A 132 4.99 -7.71 8.16
CA GLY A 132 6.27 -8.43 8.16
C GLY A 132 6.21 -9.54 7.13
N VAL A 133 7.01 -9.44 6.07
CA VAL A 133 7.04 -10.40 4.96
C VAL A 133 8.28 -11.27 5.10
N PHE A 134 8.07 -12.53 5.42
CA PHE A 134 9.09 -13.57 5.50
C PHE A 134 9.03 -14.47 4.26
N ARG A 135 9.92 -15.47 4.21
CA ARG A 135 9.98 -16.40 3.06
C ARG A 135 8.70 -17.23 2.88
N ASP A 136 8.12 -17.65 4.00
CA ASP A 136 7.07 -18.67 4.10
C ASP A 136 5.78 -18.15 4.74
N ARG A 137 5.75 -16.89 5.16
CA ARG A 137 4.59 -16.26 5.82
C ARG A 137 4.59 -14.75 5.73
N VAL A 138 3.40 -14.18 5.91
CA VAL A 138 3.19 -12.74 6.11
C VAL A 138 2.46 -12.53 7.42
N VAL A 139 2.99 -11.64 8.26
CA VAL A 139 2.39 -11.26 9.54
C VAL A 139 1.82 -9.85 9.42
N LEU A 140 0.55 -9.68 9.78
CA LEU A 140 -0.09 -8.37 9.88
C LEU A 140 -0.10 -7.89 11.33
N TYR A 141 0.38 -6.67 11.52
CA TYR A 141 0.22 -5.89 12.73
C TYR A 141 -0.72 -4.70 12.45
N VAL A 142 -1.68 -4.47 13.34
CA VAL A 142 -2.57 -3.31 13.33
C VAL A 142 -2.37 -2.55 14.62
N ASP A 143 -2.12 -1.24 14.51
CA ASP A 143 -1.89 -0.34 15.66
C ASP A 143 -0.83 -0.86 16.66
N CYS A 144 0.21 -1.49 16.11
CA CYS A 144 1.35 -2.11 16.79
C CYS A 144 1.05 -3.45 17.50
N GLU A 145 -0.15 -4.00 17.33
CA GLU A 145 -0.53 -5.31 17.86
C GLU A 145 -0.54 -6.36 16.74
N GLU A 146 0.06 -7.52 17.02
CA GLU A 146 0.03 -8.64 16.08
C GLU A 146 -1.40 -9.14 15.93
N THR A 147 -1.90 -9.20 14.70
CA THR A 147 -3.29 -9.62 14.43
C THR A 147 -3.34 -11.06 13.96
N THR A 148 -2.67 -11.37 12.85
CA THR A 148 -2.76 -12.69 12.21
C THR A 148 -1.52 -12.93 11.35
N THR A 149 -1.14 -14.21 11.24
CA THR A 149 -0.10 -14.71 10.34
C THR A 149 -0.75 -15.58 9.28
N GLU A 150 -0.43 -15.34 8.02
CA GLU A 150 -0.89 -16.15 6.88
C GLU A 150 0.31 -16.81 6.20
N PRO A 151 0.22 -18.09 5.79
CA PRO A 151 1.28 -18.75 5.05
C PRO A 151 1.48 -18.09 3.69
N LEU A 152 2.73 -18.03 3.24
CA LEU A 152 3.12 -17.46 1.95
C LEU A 152 3.80 -18.54 1.11
N GLU A 153 3.31 -18.74 -0.10
CA GLU A 153 3.95 -19.64 -1.04
C GLU A 153 5.20 -18.99 -1.65
N SER A 154 6.14 -19.82 -2.11
CA SER A 154 7.27 -19.37 -2.92
C SER A 154 6.80 -18.44 -4.04
N ARG A 155 7.51 -17.34 -4.20
CA ARG A 155 7.11 -16.22 -5.06
C ARG A 155 8.04 -16.05 -6.24
N SER A 156 7.55 -15.44 -7.31
CA SER A 156 8.35 -15.06 -8.46
C SER A 156 8.77 -13.58 -8.41
N PRO A 157 9.85 -13.19 -9.10
CA PRO A 157 10.21 -11.79 -9.28
C PRO A 157 9.10 -10.99 -9.99
N ILE A 158 9.05 -9.68 -9.73
CA ILE A 158 8.16 -8.76 -10.44
C ILE A 158 8.90 -8.09 -11.61
N ASP A 159 8.17 -7.73 -12.66
CA ASP A 159 8.62 -6.82 -13.72
C ASP A 159 8.72 -5.39 -13.18
N VAL A 160 9.92 -4.83 -13.18
CA VAL A 160 10.22 -3.50 -12.64
C VAL A 160 9.98 -2.37 -13.66
N ASN A 161 9.65 -2.69 -14.91
CA ASN A 161 9.45 -1.69 -15.96
C ASN A 161 8.08 -1.01 -15.91
N GLY A 162 7.19 -1.45 -15.02
CA GLY A 162 5.88 -0.86 -14.81
C GLY A 162 5.88 0.28 -13.78
N GLN A 163 4.80 0.37 -13.01
CA GLN A 163 4.52 1.53 -12.15
C GLN A 163 4.09 1.14 -10.75
N ILE A 164 4.41 2.01 -9.78
CA ILE A 164 3.88 2.00 -8.43
C ILE A 164 2.87 3.12 -8.29
N ALA A 165 1.66 2.80 -7.86
CA ALA A 165 0.59 3.75 -7.58
C ALA A 165 0.16 3.66 -6.12
N ILE A 166 -0.13 4.82 -5.52
CA ILE A 166 -0.60 4.92 -4.13
C ILE A 166 -2.07 5.34 -4.08
N SER A 167 -2.81 4.73 -3.16
CA SER A 167 -4.17 5.12 -2.77
C SER A 167 -5.17 5.15 -3.93
N LYS A 168 -5.26 4.07 -4.72
CA LYS A 168 -6.14 3.99 -5.90
C LYS A 168 -7.36 3.11 -5.64
N MET A 169 -8.55 3.56 -6.06
CA MET A 169 -9.78 2.77 -6.02
C MET A 169 -9.64 1.53 -6.92
N ALA A 170 -10.05 0.36 -6.43
CA ALA A 170 -9.89 -0.89 -7.15
C ALA A 170 -10.60 -0.85 -8.52
N GLY A 171 -9.90 -1.29 -9.57
CA GLY A 171 -10.41 -1.25 -10.95
C GLY A 171 -10.39 0.13 -11.60
N THR A 172 -9.80 1.15 -10.96
CA THR A 172 -9.73 2.51 -11.51
C THR A 172 -8.33 3.13 -11.32
N ARG A 173 -8.09 4.28 -11.95
CA ARG A 173 -6.89 5.11 -11.72
C ARG A 173 -7.15 6.27 -10.74
N THR A 174 -8.35 6.35 -10.17
CA THR A 174 -8.80 7.45 -9.29
C THR A 174 -8.38 7.20 -7.86
N SER A 175 -8.06 8.27 -7.12
CA SER A 175 -7.75 8.15 -5.69
C SER A 175 -9.00 8.01 -4.82
N VAL A 176 -8.85 7.37 -3.65
CA VAL A 176 -9.95 7.06 -2.70
C VAL A 176 -10.61 8.30 -2.09
#